data_AF-M1CSP4-F1
#
_entry.id   AF-M1CSP4-F1
#
_cell.length_a   1.000
_cell.length_b   1.000
_cell.length_c   1.000
_cell.angle_alpha   90.00
_cell.angle_beta   90.00
_cell.angle_gamma   90.00
#
_symmetry.space_group_name_H-M   'P 1'
#
loop_
_entity.id
_entity.type
_entity.pdbx_description
1 polymer ?
#
loop_
_entity_poly.entity_id
_entity_poly.type
_entity_poly.pdbx_seq_one_letter_code
_entity_poly.pdbx_strand_id
1 'polypeptide(L)'
;MTSQYFSLTFFYLFLFFFFSFSEPHLSENSVTPISLPPSPSPSPSPSPSPNNIPIEIQLACKASKDPPTCESSLTELSHIPSNLTALQIILSALSVSSQNLTSAQSMVKNLLDSAGAGDANLTVAAKNCLQGFGNSAYRHNLTAAALPRGEIKDARAWMSAGLGYQIGCSSNLLRVNGTLPVAKTLEVMKGLIGFTTNALWMIMNYDIHGNETGSWAPPKTERDGFWEVGSGSGSGSGFGFRGGVPSGLSPNVTGWVKPSFQDR
;
A
#
# COMPACT_ATOMS: atom_id res chain seq x y z
N MET A 1 -15.05 -31.50 -12.95
CA MET A 1 -14.70 -30.38 -13.86
C MET A 1 -15.20 -29.01 -13.34
N THR A 2 -15.18 -28.76 -12.04
CA THR A 2 -15.72 -27.51 -11.44
C THR A 2 -14.70 -26.72 -10.61
N SER A 3 -13.52 -27.29 -10.32
CA SER A 3 -12.51 -26.68 -9.45
C SER A 3 -11.54 -25.73 -10.18
N GLN A 4 -11.26 -25.96 -11.46
CA GLN A 4 -10.35 -25.09 -12.24
C GLN A 4 -10.98 -23.74 -12.62
N TYR A 5 -12.30 -23.70 -12.85
CA TYR A 5 -13.00 -22.46 -13.21
C TYR A 5 -13.08 -21.45 -12.06
N PHE A 6 -13.06 -21.91 -10.81
CA PHE A 6 -13.12 -21.05 -9.62
C PHE A 6 -11.78 -20.35 -9.31
N SER A 7 -10.66 -20.95 -9.72
CA SER A 7 -9.33 -20.38 -9.53
C SER A 7 -8.99 -19.32 -10.60
N LEU A 8 -9.42 -19.54 -11.84
CA LEU A 8 -9.23 -18.59 -12.94
C LEU A 8 -10.02 -17.29 -12.73
N THR A 9 -11.28 -17.36 -12.27
CA THR A 9 -12.09 -16.15 -12.00
C THR A 9 -11.53 -15.30 -10.86
N PHE A 10 -10.95 -15.91 -9.83
CA PHE A 10 -10.30 -15.17 -8.75
C PHE A 10 -9.02 -14.46 -9.22
N PHE A 11 -8.26 -15.10 -10.11
CA PHE A 11 -7.05 -14.51 -10.71
C PHE A 11 -7.38 -13.35 -11.68
N TYR A 12 -8.45 -13.47 -12.48
CA TYR A 12 -8.91 -12.38 -13.34
C TYR A 12 -9.48 -11.20 -12.56
N LEU A 13 -10.19 -11.42 -11.45
CA LEU A 13 -10.67 -10.35 -10.58
C LEU A 13 -9.50 -9.62 -9.90
N PHE A 14 -8.44 -10.34 -9.53
CA PHE A 14 -7.22 -9.73 -9.00
C PHE A 14 -6.54 -8.86 -10.06
N LEU A 15 -6.35 -9.35 -11.29
CA LEU A 15 -5.75 -8.58 -12.39
C LEU A 15 -6.60 -7.39 -12.85
N PHE A 16 -7.93 -7.48 -12.83
CA PHE A 16 -8.81 -6.35 -13.17
C PHE A 16 -8.68 -5.20 -12.17
N PHE A 17 -8.46 -5.49 -10.88
CA PHE A 17 -8.21 -4.47 -9.86
C PHE A 17 -6.85 -3.76 -10.04
N PHE A 18 -5.83 -4.43 -10.59
CA PHE A 18 -4.53 -3.80 -10.88
C PHE A 18 -4.53 -2.96 -12.16
N PHE A 19 -5.34 -3.31 -13.18
CA PHE A 19 -5.34 -2.63 -14.48
C PHE A 19 -6.48 -1.63 -14.71
N SER A 20 -7.47 -1.50 -13.82
CA SER A 20 -8.62 -0.58 -14.00
C SER A 20 -8.67 0.63 -13.04
N PHE A 21 -7.57 1.02 -12.40
CA PHE A 21 -7.49 2.35 -11.80
C PHE A 21 -7.18 3.40 -12.87
N SER A 22 -8.19 3.71 -13.69
CA SER A 22 -8.39 5.08 -14.13
C SER A 22 -9.18 5.77 -13.01
N GLU A 23 -8.57 6.73 -12.34
CA GLU A 23 -9.30 7.63 -11.45
C GLU A 23 -10.47 8.25 -12.23
N PRO A 24 -11.73 8.12 -11.78
CA PRO A 24 -12.73 9.10 -12.14
C PRO A 24 -12.31 10.41 -11.46
N HIS A 25 -11.94 11.40 -12.26
CA HIS A 25 -11.90 12.79 -11.82
C HIS A 25 -13.26 13.11 -11.21
N LEU A 26 -13.32 13.31 -9.89
CA LEU A 26 -14.43 14.02 -9.27
C LEU A 26 -14.34 15.45 -9.79
N SER A 27 -15.20 15.76 -10.77
CA SER A 27 -15.48 17.13 -11.20
C SER A 27 -16.09 17.86 -10.02
N GLU A 28 -15.33 18.79 -9.45
CA GLU A 28 -15.81 19.76 -8.47
C GLU A 28 -16.81 20.67 -9.19
N ASN A 29 -18.11 20.45 -8.96
CA ASN A 29 -19.15 21.32 -9.48
C ASN A 29 -19.01 22.69 -8.81
N SER A 30 -18.77 23.71 -9.64
CA SER A 30 -18.77 25.12 -9.28
C SER A 30 -20.11 25.52 -8.63
N VAL A 31 -20.13 25.58 -7.31
CA VAL A 31 -21.16 26.29 -6.55
C VAL A 31 -20.55 27.62 -6.11
N THR A 32 -21.09 28.71 -6.65
CA THR A 32 -20.74 30.08 -6.26
C THR A 32 -21.02 30.30 -4.76
N PRO A 33 -20.05 30.75 -3.95
CA PRO A 33 -20.32 31.12 -2.57
C PRO A 33 -20.92 32.53 -2.51
N ILE A 34 -22.08 32.64 -1.87
CA ILE A 34 -22.65 33.89 -1.38
C ILE A 34 -21.74 34.39 -0.24
N SER A 35 -21.15 35.58 -0.41
CA SER A 35 -20.27 36.21 0.57
C SER A 35 -21.03 36.61 1.84
N LEU A 36 -20.65 36.02 2.99
CA LEU A 36 -20.94 36.54 4.32
C LEU A 36 -19.67 37.23 4.89
N PRO A 37 -19.82 38.30 5.70
CA PRO A 37 -18.70 39.08 6.20
C PRO A 37 -17.85 38.32 7.23
N PRO A 38 -16.55 38.64 7.35
CA PRO A 38 -15.61 37.89 8.19
C PRO A 38 -15.85 38.17 9.69
N SER A 39 -15.99 37.09 10.46
CA SER A 39 -15.95 37.11 11.92
C SER A 39 -14.48 37.18 12.39
N PRO A 40 -14.17 37.83 13.54
CA PRO A 40 -12.79 38.03 13.99
C PRO A 40 -12.13 36.73 14.45
N SER A 41 -10.94 36.46 13.94
CA SER A 41 -10.09 35.30 14.30
C SER A 41 -9.73 35.29 15.79
N PRO A 42 -9.82 34.13 16.48
CA PRO A 42 -9.13 33.92 17.74
C PRO A 42 -7.62 33.74 17.51
N SER A 43 -6.82 34.39 18.36
CA SER A 43 -5.34 34.32 18.37
C SER A 43 -4.79 32.88 18.36
N PRO A 44 -3.63 32.65 17.72
CA PRO A 44 -2.97 31.36 17.75
C PRO A 44 -2.43 31.06 19.16
N SER A 45 -2.87 29.94 19.73
CA SER A 45 -2.22 29.33 20.89
C SER A 45 -0.80 28.86 20.50
N PRO A 46 0.16 28.87 21.44
CA PRO A 46 1.56 28.63 21.15
C PRO A 46 1.80 27.18 20.69
N SER A 47 2.50 27.03 19.56
CA SER A 47 2.99 25.74 19.07
C SER A 47 3.80 25.01 20.15
N PRO A 48 3.65 23.67 20.27
CA PRO A 48 4.56 22.88 21.08
C PRO A 48 5.98 22.96 20.48
N SER A 49 6.98 23.10 21.34
CA SER A 49 8.41 23.15 21.03
C SER A 49 8.86 21.94 20.18
N PRO A 50 9.94 22.06 19.38
CA PRO A 50 10.42 20.97 18.56
C PRO A 50 10.90 19.81 19.45
N ASN A 51 10.11 18.75 19.54
CA ASN A 51 10.63 17.44 19.90
C ASN A 51 11.77 17.15 18.92
N ASN A 52 12.96 16.86 19.42
CA ASN A 52 14.15 16.69 18.59
C ASN A 52 14.06 15.33 17.87
N ILE A 53 13.28 15.26 16.78
CA ILE A 53 13.08 14.05 15.97
C ILE A 53 14.46 13.62 15.43
N PRO A 54 14.88 12.35 15.59
CA PRO A 54 16.14 11.87 15.04
C PRO A 54 16.28 12.18 13.55
N ILE A 55 17.44 12.68 13.13
CA ILE A 55 17.68 13.10 11.74
C ILE A 55 17.49 11.94 10.77
N GLU A 56 17.82 10.72 11.20
CA GLU A 56 17.66 9.49 10.43
C GLU A 56 16.19 9.24 10.12
N ILE A 57 15.29 9.49 11.09
CA ILE A 57 13.83 9.40 10.90
C ILE A 57 13.35 10.48 9.94
N GLN A 58 13.80 11.73 10.12
CA GLN A 58 13.41 12.82 9.23
C GLN A 58 13.82 12.53 7.78
N LEU A 59 15.04 12.07 7.56
CA LEU A 59 15.54 11.72 6.23
C LEU A 59 14.77 10.54 5.63
N ALA A 60 14.54 9.47 6.41
CA ALA A 60 13.77 8.32 5.94
C ALA A 60 12.31 8.68 5.61
N CYS A 61 11.67 9.54 6.42
CA CYS A 61 10.28 9.95 6.21
C CYS A 61 10.09 10.86 4.99
N LYS A 62 11.16 11.37 4.37
CA LYS A 62 11.06 11.98 3.03
C LYS A 62 10.58 11.01 1.95
N ALA A 63 10.69 9.71 2.18
CA ALA A 63 10.06 8.70 1.31
C ALA A 63 8.52 8.77 1.35
N SER A 64 7.93 9.32 2.41
CA SER A 64 6.48 9.50 2.59
C SER A 64 5.95 10.70 1.80
N LYS A 65 4.69 10.63 1.34
CA LYS A 65 3.93 11.79 0.84
C LYS A 65 3.40 12.66 1.98
N ASP A 66 3.39 12.12 3.20
CA ASP A 66 3.10 12.83 4.44
C ASP A 66 4.23 12.56 5.45
N PRO A 67 5.36 13.30 5.34
CA PRO A 67 6.48 13.17 6.27
C PRO A 67 6.09 13.45 7.73
N PRO A 68 5.31 14.49 8.07
CA PRO A 68 4.91 14.76 9.45
C PRO A 68 4.21 13.57 10.15
N THR A 69 3.25 12.92 9.47
CA THR A 69 2.57 11.73 10.02
C THR A 69 3.50 10.53 10.13
N CYS A 70 4.44 10.38 9.19
CA CYS A 70 5.46 9.34 9.26
C CYS A 70 6.36 9.53 10.50
N GLU A 71 6.87 10.75 10.69
CA GLU A 71 7.78 11.08 11.79
C GLU A 71 7.11 10.89 13.15
N SER A 72 5.90 11.43 13.33
CA SER A 72 5.16 11.29 14.59
C SER A 72 4.96 9.82 14.95
N SER A 73 4.49 9.00 14.00
CA SER A 73 4.23 7.58 14.22
C SER A 73 5.47 6.77 14.58
N LEU A 74 6.64 7.17 14.09
CA LEU A 74 7.90 6.50 14.41
C LEU A 74 8.47 6.95 15.75
N THR A 75 8.29 8.21 16.13
CA THR A 75 8.76 8.73 17.42
C THR A 75 7.96 8.22 18.62
N GLU A 76 6.71 7.79 18.42
CA GLU A 76 5.88 7.21 19.47
C GLU A 76 6.33 5.78 19.88
N LEU A 77 7.14 5.10 19.04
CA LEU A 77 7.74 3.82 19.37
C LEU A 77 8.85 4.03 20.42
N SER A 78 8.56 3.67 21.66
CA SER A 78 9.27 4.09 22.89
C SER A 78 10.72 3.58 23.06
N HIS A 79 11.36 3.05 22.02
CA HIS A 79 12.70 2.45 22.06
C HIS A 79 13.49 2.71 20.78
N ILE A 80 13.74 3.97 20.46
CA ILE A 80 14.65 4.34 19.37
C ILE A 80 16.10 4.31 19.88
N PRO A 81 16.96 3.38 19.42
CA PRO A 81 18.39 3.45 19.69
C PRO A 81 18.99 4.72 19.04
N SER A 82 20.06 5.24 19.64
CA SER A 82 20.70 6.49 19.21
C SER A 82 21.36 6.45 17.82
N ASN A 83 21.40 5.29 17.16
CA ASN A 83 21.85 5.15 15.78
C ASN A 83 20.93 4.16 15.07
N LEU A 84 19.91 4.71 14.42
CA LEU A 84 18.94 3.93 13.64
C LEU A 84 19.48 3.68 12.23
N THR A 85 19.62 2.42 11.86
CA THR A 85 19.84 2.08 10.45
C THR A 85 18.57 2.29 9.63
N ALA A 86 18.71 2.52 8.33
CA ALA A 86 17.57 2.61 7.41
C ALA A 86 16.66 1.38 7.51
N LEU A 87 17.26 0.19 7.65
CA LEU A 87 16.54 -1.06 7.83
C LEU A 87 15.73 -1.11 9.14
N GLN A 88 16.29 -0.60 10.24
CA GLN A 88 15.58 -0.51 11.52
C GLN A 88 14.39 0.46 11.42
N ILE A 89 14.54 1.57 10.71
CA ILE A 89 13.44 2.52 10.47
C ILE A 89 12.32 1.86 9.65
N ILE A 90 12.67 1.12 8.60
CA ILE A 90 11.70 0.36 7.79
C ILE A 90 10.95 -0.66 8.66
N LEU A 91 11.66 -1.41 9.49
CA LEU A 91 11.05 -2.40 10.39
C LEU A 91 10.13 -1.73 11.43
N SER A 92 10.51 -0.55 11.93
CA SER A 92 9.64 0.26 12.79
C SER A 92 8.38 0.73 12.06
N ALA A 93 8.49 1.22 10.82
CA ALA A 93 7.33 1.62 10.01
C ALA A 93 6.41 0.42 9.71
N LEU A 94 6.97 -0.75 9.44
CA LEU A 94 6.22 -2.00 9.28
C LEU A 94 5.51 -2.41 10.58
N SER A 95 6.13 -2.20 11.73
CA SER A 95 5.51 -2.42 13.04
C SER A 95 4.31 -1.48 13.27
N VAL A 96 4.44 -0.18 12.96
CA VAL A 96 3.32 0.78 13.03
C VAL A 96 2.15 0.31 12.17
N SER A 97 2.43 -0.07 10.91
CA SER A 97 1.42 -0.61 9.99
C SER A 97 0.75 -1.87 10.54
N SER A 98 1.51 -2.79 11.14
CA SER A 98 0.99 -4.04 11.71
C SER A 98 0.12 -3.83 12.95
N GLN A 99 0.45 -2.86 13.80
CA GLN A 99 -0.38 -2.45 14.95
C GLN A 99 -1.71 -1.86 14.47
N ASN A 100 -1.66 -0.97 13.47
CA ASN A 100 -2.86 -0.39 12.87
C ASN A 100 -3.72 -1.44 12.14
N LEU A 101 -3.10 -2.47 11.54
CA LEU A 101 -3.82 -3.59 10.93
C LEU A 101 -4.63 -4.36 11.98
N THR A 102 -4.06 -4.58 13.17
CA THR A 102 -4.74 -5.23 14.29
C THR A 102 -5.93 -4.40 14.79
N SER A 103 -5.78 -3.07 14.84
CA SER A 103 -6.88 -2.15 15.16
C SER A 103 -8.00 -2.22 14.12
N ALA A 104 -7.67 -2.16 12.83
CA ALA A 104 -8.64 -2.29 11.74
C ALA A 104 -9.37 -3.64 11.76
N GLN A 105 -8.67 -4.75 12.01
CA GLN A 105 -9.27 -6.07 12.20
C GLN A 105 -10.32 -6.07 13.32
N SER A 106 -10.00 -5.43 14.45
CA SER A 106 -10.91 -5.35 15.61
C SER A 106 -12.16 -4.54 15.26
N MET A 107 -12.03 -3.42 14.54
CA MET A 107 -13.18 -2.62 14.10
C MET A 107 -14.06 -3.37 13.11
N VAL A 108 -13.49 -4.04 12.11
CA VAL A 108 -14.26 -4.85 11.15
C VAL A 108 -14.95 -6.02 11.83
N LYS A 109 -14.32 -6.65 12.83
CA LYS A 109 -14.97 -7.67 13.64
C LYS A 109 -16.20 -7.11 14.37
N ASN A 110 -16.09 -5.93 14.97
CA ASN A 110 -17.24 -5.28 15.60
C ASN A 110 -18.36 -4.94 14.59
N LEU A 111 -18.02 -4.57 13.34
CA LEU A 111 -19.01 -4.41 12.27
C LEU A 111 -19.73 -5.73 11.96
N LEU A 112 -18.97 -6.83 11.85
CA LEU A 112 -19.54 -8.15 11.60
C LEU A 112 -20.50 -8.58 12.72
N ASP A 113 -20.09 -8.37 13.98
CA ASP A 113 -20.88 -8.76 15.14
C ASP A 113 -22.16 -7.89 15.27
N SER A 114 -22.13 -6.64 14.80
CA SER A 114 -23.26 -5.71 14.87
C SER A 114 -24.22 -5.77 13.67
N ALA A 115 -23.81 -6.34 12.53
CA ALA A 115 -24.66 -6.45 11.33
C ALA A 115 -25.95 -7.28 11.57
N GLY A 116 -25.89 -8.25 12.49
CA GLY A 116 -27.01 -9.15 12.80
C GLY A 116 -27.51 -9.92 11.57
N ALA A 117 -28.77 -10.37 11.59
CA ALA A 117 -29.41 -11.03 10.46
C ALA A 117 -29.92 -10.05 9.37
N GLY A 118 -29.82 -8.73 9.61
CA GLY A 118 -30.48 -7.70 8.81
C GLY A 118 -29.64 -7.11 7.68
N ASP A 119 -28.31 -7.19 7.74
CA ASP A 119 -27.42 -6.61 6.73
C ASP A 119 -26.46 -7.66 6.15
N ALA A 120 -26.96 -8.40 5.17
CA ALA A 120 -26.18 -9.41 4.46
C ALA A 120 -24.99 -8.80 3.70
N ASN A 121 -25.14 -7.59 3.17
CA ASN A 121 -24.09 -6.93 2.39
C ASN A 121 -22.92 -6.53 3.31
N LEU A 122 -23.21 -5.93 4.47
CA LEU A 122 -22.20 -5.63 5.48
C LEU A 122 -21.54 -6.90 6.02
N THR A 123 -22.33 -7.95 6.29
CA THR A 123 -21.81 -9.24 6.76
C THR A 123 -20.79 -9.83 5.77
N VAL A 124 -21.11 -9.83 4.48
CA VAL A 124 -20.21 -10.34 3.42
C VAL A 124 -18.98 -9.44 3.29
N ALA A 125 -19.16 -8.12 3.28
CA ALA A 125 -18.05 -7.17 3.20
C ALA A 125 -17.07 -7.34 4.38
N ALA A 126 -17.59 -7.45 5.61
CA ALA A 126 -16.78 -7.61 6.81
C ALA A 126 -16.04 -8.96 6.84
N LYS A 127 -16.68 -10.07 6.44
CA LYS A 127 -16.01 -11.38 6.32
C LYS A 127 -14.86 -11.35 5.31
N ASN A 128 -15.11 -10.79 4.12
CA ASN A 128 -14.08 -10.64 3.09
C ASN A 128 -12.91 -9.76 3.56
N CYS A 129 -13.22 -8.68 4.28
CA CYS A 129 -12.22 -7.82 4.91
C CYS A 129 -11.35 -8.57 5.92
N LEU A 130 -11.95 -9.34 6.84
CA LEU A 130 -11.20 -10.10 7.83
C LEU A 130 -10.28 -11.15 7.18
N GLN A 131 -10.74 -11.82 6.13
CA GLN A 131 -9.90 -12.72 5.34
C GLN A 131 -8.75 -11.96 4.66
N GLY A 132 -9.05 -10.81 4.05
CA GLY A 132 -8.05 -9.93 3.45
C GLY A 132 -7.00 -9.46 4.45
N PHE A 133 -7.39 -9.07 5.66
CA PHE A 133 -6.46 -8.70 6.72
C PHE A 133 -5.63 -9.87 7.23
N GLY A 134 -6.18 -11.07 7.31
CA GLY A 134 -5.39 -12.27 7.59
C GLY A 134 -4.27 -12.47 6.58
N ASN A 135 -4.58 -12.31 5.29
CA ASN A 135 -3.56 -12.35 4.24
C ASN A 135 -2.58 -11.17 4.33
N SER A 136 -3.07 -9.97 4.63
CA SER A 136 -2.23 -8.77 4.80
C SER A 136 -1.21 -8.95 5.94
N ALA A 137 -1.66 -9.47 7.10
CA ALA A 137 -0.79 -9.76 8.23
C ALA A 137 0.26 -10.83 7.90
N TYR A 138 -0.14 -11.88 7.18
CA TYR A 138 0.80 -12.89 6.68
C TYR A 138 1.88 -12.26 5.78
N ARG A 139 1.48 -11.34 4.88
CA ARG A 139 2.42 -10.62 4.02
C ARG A 139 3.35 -9.70 4.81
N HIS A 140 2.86 -8.99 5.83
CA HIS A 140 3.72 -8.18 6.71
C HIS A 140 4.78 -9.05 7.41
N ASN A 141 4.41 -10.23 7.89
CA ASN A 141 5.36 -11.15 8.54
C ASN A 141 6.44 -11.64 7.56
N LEU A 142 6.07 -11.96 6.32
CA LEU A 142 7.04 -12.33 5.29
C LEU A 142 7.97 -11.14 4.97
N THR A 143 7.44 -9.92 4.84
CA THR A 143 8.23 -8.70 4.66
C THR A 143 9.24 -8.52 5.78
N ALA A 144 8.81 -8.63 7.04
CA ALA A 144 9.67 -8.51 8.22
C ALA A 144 10.79 -9.56 8.21
N ALA A 145 10.52 -10.76 7.69
CA ALA A 145 11.52 -11.83 7.60
C ALA A 145 12.51 -11.62 6.44
N ALA A 146 12.07 -11.13 5.28
CA ALA A 146 12.95 -10.90 4.12
C ALA A 146 13.92 -9.74 4.31
N LEU A 147 13.47 -8.67 4.98
CA LEU A 147 14.23 -7.43 5.12
C LEU A 147 15.64 -7.66 5.72
N PRO A 148 15.81 -8.36 6.86
CA PRO A 148 17.13 -8.68 7.40
C PRO A 148 17.98 -9.61 6.53
N ARG A 149 17.37 -10.39 5.62
CA ARG A 149 18.08 -11.30 4.72
C ARG A 149 18.56 -10.61 3.44
N GLY A 150 18.24 -9.33 3.24
CA GLY A 150 18.56 -8.61 2.01
C GLY A 150 17.67 -8.99 0.82
N GLU A 151 16.57 -9.71 1.05
CA GLU A 151 15.60 -10.10 0.02
C GLU A 151 14.63 -8.93 -0.27
N ILE A 152 15.18 -7.76 -0.63
CA ILE A 152 14.43 -6.49 -0.66
C ILE A 152 13.30 -6.51 -1.70
N LYS A 153 13.51 -7.16 -2.85
CA LYS A 153 12.48 -7.31 -3.88
C LYS A 153 11.31 -8.17 -3.41
N ASP A 154 11.58 -9.24 -2.66
CA ASP A 154 10.53 -10.07 -2.08
C ASP A 154 9.79 -9.33 -0.98
N ALA A 155 10.51 -8.60 -0.10
CA ALA A 155 9.91 -7.73 0.90
C ALA A 155 8.98 -6.69 0.27
N ARG A 156 9.41 -6.04 -0.83
CA ARG A 156 8.61 -5.08 -1.59
C ARG A 156 7.37 -5.74 -2.20
N ALA A 157 7.52 -6.92 -2.80
CA ALA A 157 6.42 -7.66 -3.40
C ALA A 157 5.37 -8.10 -2.36
N TRP A 158 5.81 -8.64 -1.22
CA TRP A 158 4.92 -9.02 -0.14
C TRP A 158 4.24 -7.81 0.48
N MET A 159 4.98 -6.73 0.74
CA MET A 159 4.38 -5.52 1.33
C MET A 159 3.35 -4.89 0.39
N SER A 160 3.62 -4.88 -0.92
CA SER A 160 2.66 -4.43 -1.95
C SER A 160 1.39 -5.30 -1.97
N ALA A 161 1.53 -6.62 -1.87
CA ALA A 161 0.39 -7.52 -1.75
C ALA A 161 -0.40 -7.28 -0.45
N GLY A 162 0.28 -7.03 0.67
CA GLY A 162 -0.33 -6.67 1.96
C GLY A 162 -1.19 -5.41 1.85
N LEU A 163 -0.67 -4.37 1.20
CA LEU A 163 -1.37 -3.13 0.90
C LEU A 163 -2.60 -3.35 0.00
N GLY A 164 -2.46 -4.20 -1.03
CA GLY A 164 -3.56 -4.54 -1.94
C GLY A 164 -4.78 -5.13 -1.21
N TYR A 165 -4.56 -6.01 -0.23
CA TYR A 165 -5.66 -6.54 0.59
C TYR A 165 -6.34 -5.46 1.45
N GLN A 166 -5.56 -4.49 1.98
CA GLN A 166 -6.12 -3.38 2.77
C GLN A 166 -6.98 -2.46 1.91
N ILE A 167 -6.49 -2.08 0.71
CA ILE A 167 -7.24 -1.27 -0.25
C ILE A 167 -8.51 -2.01 -0.69
N GLY A 168 -8.41 -3.30 -1.03
CA GLY A 168 -9.57 -4.10 -1.42
C GLY A 168 -10.65 -4.18 -0.33
N CYS A 169 -10.25 -4.31 0.93
CA CYS A 169 -11.18 -4.22 2.05
C CYS A 169 -11.84 -2.84 2.14
N SER A 170 -11.05 -1.75 2.09
CA SER A 170 -11.57 -0.38 2.15
C SER A 170 -12.61 -0.12 1.04
N SER A 171 -12.30 -0.53 -0.20
CA SER A 171 -13.24 -0.44 -1.33
C SER A 171 -14.53 -1.24 -1.12
N ASN A 172 -14.46 -2.42 -0.50
CA ASN A 172 -15.65 -3.21 -0.20
C ASN A 172 -16.53 -2.55 0.87
N LEU A 173 -15.92 -2.00 1.93
CA LEU A 173 -16.65 -1.28 2.98
C LEU A 173 -17.26 0.04 2.46
N LEU A 174 -16.59 0.73 1.54
CA LEU A 174 -17.13 1.94 0.89
C LEU A 174 -18.45 1.66 0.16
N ARG A 175 -18.61 0.48 -0.46
CA ARG A 175 -19.83 0.09 -1.17
C ARG A 175 -21.04 -0.15 -0.25
N VAL A 176 -20.79 -0.40 1.04
CA VAL A 176 -21.81 -0.60 2.07
C VAL A 176 -21.80 0.52 3.10
N ASN A 177 -21.23 1.67 2.75
CA ASN A 177 -21.14 2.83 3.62
C ASN A 177 -22.51 3.48 3.80
N GLY A 178 -23.23 3.04 4.84
CA GLY A 178 -24.54 3.58 5.22
C GLY A 178 -24.68 3.90 6.70
N THR A 179 -23.66 3.62 7.52
CA THR A 179 -23.74 3.77 8.98
C THR A 179 -22.48 4.43 9.55
N LEU A 180 -22.64 5.13 10.67
CA LEU A 180 -21.52 5.79 11.37
C LEU A 180 -20.40 4.80 11.76
N PRO A 181 -20.67 3.57 12.24
CA PRO A 181 -19.62 2.58 12.49
C PRO A 181 -18.79 2.23 11.24
N VAL A 182 -19.43 2.11 10.06
CA VAL A 182 -18.71 1.83 8.80
C VAL A 182 -17.83 3.02 8.43
N ALA A 183 -18.35 4.25 8.51
CA ALA A 183 -17.59 5.46 8.24
C ALA A 183 -16.35 5.60 9.16
N LYS A 184 -16.50 5.34 10.47
CA LYS A 184 -15.37 5.34 11.42
C LYS A 184 -14.33 4.27 11.10
N THR A 185 -14.78 3.10 10.66
CA THR A 185 -13.87 2.01 10.25
C THR A 185 -13.09 2.40 8.99
N LEU A 186 -13.73 3.07 8.03
CA LEU A 186 -13.08 3.58 6.82
C LEU A 186 -12.00 4.63 7.12
N GLU A 187 -12.19 5.48 8.13
CA GLU A 187 -11.15 6.43 8.56
C GLU A 187 -9.93 5.71 9.16
N VAL A 188 -10.14 4.69 10.01
CA VAL A 188 -9.02 3.87 10.51
C VAL A 188 -8.31 3.12 9.38
N MET A 189 -9.08 2.64 8.39
CA MET A 189 -8.52 2.02 7.18
C MET A 189 -7.67 2.96 6.35
N LYS A 190 -8.08 4.23 6.23
CA LYS A 190 -7.29 5.26 5.55
C LYS A 190 -5.95 5.47 6.23
N GLY A 191 -5.93 5.54 7.57
CA GLY A 191 -4.70 5.61 8.36
C GLY A 191 -3.80 4.40 8.14
N LEU A 192 -4.36 3.18 8.25
CA LEU A 192 -3.64 1.93 7.99
C LEU A 192 -3.00 1.91 6.59
N ILE A 193 -3.77 2.23 5.55
CA ILE A 193 -3.28 2.28 4.17
C ILE A 193 -2.13 3.29 4.05
N GLY A 194 -2.23 4.45 4.71
CA GLY A 194 -1.16 5.44 4.79
C GLY A 194 0.12 4.88 5.41
N PHE A 195 0.04 4.27 6.60
CA PHE A 195 1.21 3.68 7.26
C PHE A 195 1.85 2.54 6.47
N THR A 196 1.03 1.65 5.89
CA THR A 196 1.51 0.57 5.01
C THR A 196 2.20 1.12 3.77
N THR A 197 1.66 2.20 3.19
CA THR A 197 2.25 2.90 2.04
C THR A 197 3.59 3.53 2.41
N ASN A 198 3.69 4.18 3.57
CA ASN A 198 4.94 4.77 4.06
C ASN A 198 6.04 3.71 4.19
N ALA A 199 5.73 2.58 4.84
CA ALA A 199 6.66 1.47 4.97
C ALA A 199 7.07 0.90 3.60
N LEU A 200 6.11 0.69 2.68
CA LEU A 200 6.40 0.22 1.32
C LEU A 200 7.32 1.20 0.57
N TRP A 201 7.13 2.51 0.73
CA TRP A 201 7.93 3.52 0.05
C TRP A 201 9.35 3.61 0.59
N MET A 202 9.53 3.42 1.90
CA MET A 202 10.86 3.27 2.47
C MET A 202 11.55 1.99 1.94
N ILE A 203 10.84 0.86 1.81
CA ILE A 203 11.39 -0.37 1.21
C ILE A 203 11.84 -0.11 -0.23
N MET A 204 11.05 0.61 -1.03
CA MET A 204 11.41 0.95 -2.42
C MET A 204 12.65 1.86 -2.49
N ASN A 205 12.72 2.87 -1.64
CA ASN A 205 13.90 3.72 -1.59
C ASN A 205 15.15 2.95 -1.12
N TYR A 206 14.98 1.99 -0.20
CA TYR A 206 16.08 1.13 0.24
C TYR A 206 16.55 0.17 -0.86
N ASP A 207 15.64 -0.33 -1.70
CA ASP A 207 15.98 -1.15 -2.88
C ASP A 207 16.87 -0.37 -3.87
N ILE A 208 16.62 0.93 -4.04
CA ILE A 208 17.31 1.78 -5.02
C ILE A 208 18.57 2.43 -4.44
N HIS A 209 18.49 2.96 -3.22
CA HIS A 209 19.50 3.82 -2.61
C HIS A 209 20.19 3.18 -1.39
N GLY A 210 19.75 2.00 -0.96
CA GLY A 210 20.28 1.35 0.24
C GLY A 210 20.17 2.26 1.47
N ASN A 211 21.28 2.37 2.21
CA ASN A 211 21.35 3.15 3.45
C ASN A 211 21.46 4.67 3.24
N GLU A 212 21.50 5.16 2.00
CA GLU A 212 21.62 6.59 1.69
C GLU A 212 20.27 7.32 1.83
N THR A 213 19.75 7.43 3.06
CA THR A 213 18.45 8.06 3.36
C THR A 213 18.34 9.51 2.92
N GLY A 214 19.48 10.22 2.74
CA GLY A 214 19.49 11.56 2.16
C GLY A 214 19.00 11.63 0.71
N SER A 215 19.09 10.52 -0.03
CA SER A 215 18.60 10.38 -1.41
C SER A 215 17.14 9.93 -1.48
N TRP A 216 16.53 9.58 -0.34
CA TRP A 216 15.17 9.07 -0.32
C TRP A 216 14.15 10.17 -0.62
N ALA A 217 13.17 9.82 -1.44
CA ALA A 217 12.10 10.71 -1.86
C ALA A 217 10.81 9.91 -2.09
N PRO A 218 9.65 10.57 -2.25
CA PRO A 218 8.44 9.87 -2.66
C PRO A 218 8.70 9.09 -3.96
N PRO A 219 8.24 7.84 -4.05
CA PRO A 219 8.53 7.00 -5.22
C PRO A 219 7.96 7.64 -6.48
N LYS A 220 8.77 7.61 -7.53
CA LYS A 220 8.39 8.05 -8.86
C LYS A 220 7.72 6.89 -9.60
N THR A 221 6.74 7.22 -10.42
CA THR A 221 5.99 6.28 -11.25
C THR A 221 6.40 6.41 -12.71
N GLU A 222 5.92 5.51 -13.57
CA GLU A 222 6.09 5.64 -15.02
C GLU A 222 5.54 6.98 -15.55
N ARG A 223 4.53 7.54 -14.88
CA ARG A 223 3.96 8.86 -15.21
C ARG A 223 4.95 10.00 -14.96
N ASP A 224 5.89 9.82 -14.04
CA ASP A 224 6.96 10.76 -13.74
C ASP A 224 8.19 10.54 -14.66
N GLY A 225 8.06 9.69 -15.68
CA GLY A 225 9.15 9.29 -16.57
C GLY A 225 10.14 8.32 -15.94
N PHE A 226 9.83 7.78 -14.75
CA PHE A 226 10.69 6.82 -14.07
C PHE A 226 10.40 5.40 -14.53
N TRP A 227 11.44 4.72 -15.00
CA TRP A 227 11.43 3.29 -15.27
C TRP A 227 12.53 2.67 -14.44
N GLU A 228 12.16 1.76 -13.53
CA GLU A 228 13.14 1.00 -12.80
C GLU A 228 13.97 0.19 -13.79
N VAL A 229 15.28 0.41 -13.80
CA VAL A 229 16.19 -0.40 -14.60
C VAL A 229 16.10 -1.82 -14.07
N GLY A 230 15.44 -2.70 -14.82
CA GLY A 230 15.33 -4.10 -14.45
C GLY A 230 16.71 -4.63 -14.11
N SER A 231 16.82 -5.34 -12.98
CA SER A 231 18.01 -6.09 -12.62
C SER A 231 18.23 -7.17 -13.68
N GLY A 232 18.91 -6.76 -14.76
CA GLY A 232 19.02 -7.48 -16.02
C GLY A 232 19.88 -6.76 -17.07
N SER A 233 20.47 -5.60 -16.76
CA SER A 233 21.52 -4.99 -17.60
C SER A 233 22.94 -5.43 -17.23
N GLY A 234 23.07 -6.46 -16.38
CA GLY A 234 24.32 -7.18 -16.12
C GLY A 234 24.17 -8.66 -16.47
N SER A 235 24.80 -9.07 -17.57
CA SER A 235 25.23 -10.43 -17.91
C SER A 235 24.45 -11.63 -17.30
N GLY A 236 23.58 -12.25 -18.10
CA GLY A 236 23.37 -13.71 -18.06
C GLY A 236 22.62 -14.31 -16.88
N SER A 237 21.28 -14.25 -16.90
CA SER A 237 20.46 -15.41 -16.49
C SER A 237 19.31 -15.57 -17.50
N GLY A 238 19.12 -16.81 -17.96
CA GLY A 238 18.54 -17.17 -19.26
C GLY A 238 17.03 -16.98 -19.47
N PHE A 239 16.39 -16.00 -18.84
CA PHE A 239 15.02 -15.61 -19.16
C PHE A 239 15.00 -14.27 -19.90
N GLY A 240 15.59 -14.27 -21.09
CA GLY A 240 15.53 -13.14 -22.01
C GLY A 240 14.13 -12.99 -22.59
N PHE A 241 13.23 -12.31 -21.89
CA PHE A 241 12.03 -11.77 -22.54
C PHE A 241 12.47 -10.59 -23.42
N ARG A 242 12.90 -10.89 -24.65
CA ARG A 242 12.97 -9.90 -25.72
C ARG A 242 11.54 -9.66 -26.18
N GLY A 243 10.86 -8.73 -25.54
CA GLY A 243 9.57 -8.23 -26.01
C GLY A 243 9.65 -7.88 -27.50
N GLY A 244 8.63 -8.27 -28.26
CA GLY A 244 8.54 -8.07 -29.69
C GLY A 244 7.37 -8.86 -30.27
N VAL A 245 6.74 -8.32 -31.32
CA VAL A 245 5.78 -9.09 -32.13
C VAL A 245 6.61 -10.08 -32.96
N PRO A 246 6.33 -11.40 -32.90
CA PRO A 246 7.03 -12.38 -33.74
C PRO A 246 7.02 -11.96 -35.21
N SER A 247 8.18 -11.92 -35.84
CA SER A 247 8.28 -11.64 -37.27
C SER A 247 7.64 -12.77 -38.07
N GLY A 248 6.79 -12.42 -39.05
CA GLY A 248 6.08 -13.38 -39.90
C GLY A 248 4.62 -13.65 -39.50
N LEU A 249 4.06 -12.93 -38.54
CA LEU A 249 2.61 -12.98 -38.29
C LEU A 249 1.87 -12.25 -39.43
N SER A 250 0.90 -12.94 -40.03
CA SER A 250 -0.05 -12.30 -40.94
C SER A 250 -0.84 -11.24 -40.19
N PRO A 251 -1.22 -10.12 -40.83
CA PRO A 251 -2.13 -9.16 -40.23
C PRO A 251 -3.40 -9.92 -39.82
N ASN A 252 -3.75 -9.88 -38.52
CA ASN A 252 -4.92 -10.54 -37.91
C ASN A 252 -4.72 -11.92 -37.25
N VAL A 253 -3.55 -12.20 -36.67
CA VAL A 253 -3.37 -13.36 -35.76
C VAL A 253 -3.37 -12.89 -34.29
N THR A 254 -4.35 -13.34 -33.51
CA THR A 254 -4.32 -13.29 -32.04
C THR A 254 -3.66 -14.55 -31.50
N GLY A 255 -2.34 -14.48 -31.25
CA GLY A 255 -1.57 -15.59 -30.68
C GLY A 255 -1.12 -15.29 -29.25
N TRP A 256 -1.42 -16.18 -28.31
CA TRP A 256 -0.76 -16.20 -27.00
C TRP A 256 0.60 -16.88 -27.14
N VAL A 257 1.68 -16.20 -26.76
CA VAL A 257 3.01 -16.81 -26.71
C VAL A 257 3.03 -17.82 -25.57
N LYS A 258 3.07 -19.11 -25.89
CA LYS A 258 3.34 -20.17 -24.91
C LYS A 258 4.83 -20.11 -24.53
N PRO A 259 5.18 -19.99 -23.24
CA PRO A 259 6.55 -20.19 -22.81
C PRO A 259 6.93 -21.66 -23.06
N SER A 260 7.92 -21.91 -23.90
CA SER A 260 8.57 -23.21 -24.01
C SER A 260 9.51 -23.37 -22.82
N PHE A 261 9.12 -24.19 -21.84
CA PHE A 261 10.07 -24.71 -20.86
C PHE A 261 10.95 -25.73 -21.57
N GLN A 262 12.24 -25.41 -21.71
CA GLN A 262 13.24 -26.37 -22.14
C GLN A 262 13.91 -26.87 -20.86
N ASP A 263 13.63 -28.13 -20.50
CA ASP A 263 14.28 -28.78 -19.36
C ASP A 263 15.79 -28.82 -19.57
N ARG A 264 16.54 -28.16 -18.67
CA ARG A 264 17.86 -28.62 -18.24
C ARG A 264 18.26 -27.97 -16.92
#